data_AF-A0A935NRM2-F1
#
_entry.id   AF-A0A935NRM2-F1
#
_cell.length_a   1.000
_cell.length_b   1.000
_cell.length_c   1.000
_cell.angle_alpha   90.00
_cell.angle_beta   90.00
_cell.angle_gamma   90.00
#
_symmetry.space_group_name_H-M   'P 1'
#
loop_
_entity.id
_entity.type
_entity.pdbx_description
1 polymer ?
#
loop_
_entity_poly.entity_id
_entity_poly.type
_entity_poly.pdbx_seq_one_letter_code
_entity_poly.pdbx_strand_id
1 'polypeptide(L)'
;MSFDPLRILVPEALAEPVQAALAVSTAAPFEVVVRRGEAPFDAAGFDAVLIEFPAAESDLPAHSAATALVMVCEGEVAAPSLLDWLRQGAADVVTPARPALAELGRAPARRRVERRRIDRQARQAYATDLATGLPHRQRLVEAPSHLIALRERQPAPMAVLVLRIEGIELAGARLGREAANVLRRKIAVRLRAGVRSSDVVAALGDDSYAVLLATLLAPGDTAHVGTKLLTSLRTPFQIAGQEVAVATALGIALHLQDGAQPEALLARASALAASAHAEGRHSAAAANDG
;
A
#
# COMPACT_ATOMS: atom_id res chain seq x y z
N MET A 1 21.06 -0.18 14.39
CA MET A 1 20.11 0.04 13.27
C MET A 1 20.20 1.51 12.91
N SER A 2 20.69 1.84 11.72
CA SER A 2 20.76 3.23 11.26
C SER A 2 19.36 3.64 10.83
N PHE A 3 18.79 4.67 11.44
CA PHE A 3 17.51 5.23 11.01
C PHE A 3 17.79 6.28 9.95
N ASP A 4 17.15 6.18 8.79
CA ASP A 4 17.21 7.26 7.80
C ASP A 4 16.65 8.56 8.39
N PRO A 5 17.30 9.71 8.07
CA PRO A 5 16.89 11.00 8.58
C PRO A 5 15.50 11.37 8.06
N LEU A 6 14.70 11.99 8.93
CA LEU A 6 13.39 12.52 8.53
C LEU A 6 13.60 13.73 7.64
N ARG A 7 13.04 13.68 6.42
CA ARG A 7 13.18 14.75 5.43
C ARG A 7 12.09 15.78 5.63
N ILE A 8 12.48 17.00 5.96
CA ILE A 8 11.55 18.11 6.24
C ILE A 8 11.79 19.21 5.23
N LEU A 9 10.78 19.53 4.42
CA LEU A 9 10.83 20.69 3.53
C LEU A 9 10.40 21.94 4.30
N VAL A 10 11.21 22.99 4.28
CA VAL A 10 10.93 24.26 4.97
C VAL A 10 11.06 25.45 4.02
N PRO A 11 10.27 26.51 4.19
CA PRO A 11 10.48 27.78 3.49
C PRO A 11 11.82 28.40 3.89
N GLU A 12 12.45 29.13 2.97
CA GLU A 12 13.73 29.80 3.21
C GLU A 12 13.72 30.73 4.43
N ALA A 13 12.63 31.47 4.63
CA ALA A 13 12.43 32.35 5.79
C ALA A 13 12.47 31.61 7.14
N LEU A 14 12.16 30.31 7.15
CA LEU A 14 12.07 29.47 8.35
C LEU A 14 13.24 28.49 8.48
N ALA A 15 14.19 28.50 7.53
CA ALA A 15 15.27 27.53 7.49
C ALA A 15 16.16 27.59 8.74
N GLU A 16 16.70 28.76 9.09
CA GLU A 16 17.55 28.93 10.27
C GLU A 16 16.85 28.57 11.59
N PRO A 17 15.65 29.11 11.91
CA PRO A 17 15.04 28.82 13.20
C PRO A 17 14.59 27.35 13.32
N VAL A 18 14.17 26.71 12.23
CA VAL A 18 13.82 25.28 12.23
C VAL A 18 15.08 24.41 12.40
N GLN A 19 16.16 24.72 11.69
CA GLN A 19 17.44 24.02 11.88
C GLN A 19 17.94 24.15 13.32
N ALA A 20 17.88 25.34 13.92
CA ALA A 20 18.26 25.56 15.30
C ALA A 20 17.38 24.76 16.29
N ALA A 21 16.07 24.72 16.05
CA ALA A 21 15.14 23.95 16.87
C ALA A 21 15.35 22.42 16.76
N LEU A 22 15.69 21.93 15.58
CA LEU A 22 15.95 20.51 15.33
C LEU A 22 17.35 20.07 15.76
N ALA A 23 18.35 20.96 15.71
CA ALA A 23 19.73 20.66 16.14
C ALA A 23 19.85 20.31 17.63
N VAL A 24 18.95 20.84 18.46
CA VAL A 24 18.86 20.52 19.90
C VAL A 24 17.90 19.37 20.21
N SER A 25 17.29 18.78 19.18
CA SER A 25 16.34 17.68 19.34
C SER A 25 17.06 16.34 19.46
N THR A 26 16.63 15.52 20.41
CA THR A 26 17.10 14.13 20.57
C THR A 26 16.16 13.11 19.90
N ALA A 27 15.16 13.58 19.14
CA ALA A 27 14.06 12.75 18.66
C ALA A 27 14.42 11.83 17.48
N ALA A 28 15.21 12.32 16.51
CA ALA A 28 15.66 11.59 15.32
C ALA A 28 16.76 12.37 14.60
N PRO A 29 17.56 11.76 13.72
CA PRO A 29 18.30 12.53 12.72
C PRO A 29 17.30 13.20 11.75
N PHE A 30 17.52 14.47 11.44
CA PHE A 30 16.67 15.27 10.55
C PHE A 30 17.49 15.75 9.34
N GLU A 31 16.88 15.71 8.16
CA GLU A 31 17.38 16.35 6.94
C GLU A 31 16.44 17.52 6.62
N VAL A 32 16.92 18.76 6.84
CA VAL A 32 16.15 19.96 6.50
C VAL A 32 16.48 20.37 5.08
N VAL A 33 15.47 20.34 4.22
CA VAL A 33 15.56 20.79 2.83
C VAL A 33 14.86 22.13 2.72
N VAL A 34 15.55 23.12 2.14
CA VAL A 34 15.05 24.48 2.04
C VAL A 34 14.40 24.69 0.68
N ARG A 35 13.12 25.11 0.67
CA ARG A 35 12.40 25.56 -0.53
C ARG A 35 12.85 26.98 -0.86
N ARG A 36 13.46 27.14 -2.04
CA ARG A 36 13.91 28.44 -2.58
C ARG A 36 12.93 28.95 -3.63
N GLY A 37 12.49 30.20 -3.50
CA GLY A 37 11.59 30.88 -4.44
C GLY A 37 10.15 30.33 -4.45
N GLU A 38 9.38 30.76 -5.46
CA GLU A 38 7.94 30.43 -5.64
C GLU A 38 7.70 29.07 -6.33
N ALA A 39 8.66 28.14 -6.26
CA ALA A 39 8.51 26.83 -6.88
C ALA A 39 7.21 26.14 -6.40
N PRO A 40 6.50 25.44 -7.31
CA PRO A 40 5.24 24.79 -6.97
C PRO A 40 5.41 23.85 -5.79
N PHE A 41 4.39 23.81 -4.94
CA PHE A 41 4.36 22.98 -3.75
C PHE A 41 4.42 21.49 -4.13
N ASP A 42 5.57 20.85 -3.90
CA ASP A 42 5.74 19.41 -4.05
C ASP A 42 6.03 18.76 -2.69
N ALA A 43 4.99 18.18 -2.10
CA ALA A 43 5.07 17.44 -0.86
C ALA A 43 5.64 16.01 -1.04
N ALA A 44 5.85 15.55 -2.28
CA ALA A 44 6.29 14.19 -2.55
C ALA A 44 7.71 13.96 -2.04
N GLY A 45 7.91 12.86 -1.30
CA GLY A 45 9.24 12.46 -0.83
C GLY A 45 9.73 13.15 0.44
N PHE A 46 8.90 13.97 1.08
CA PHE A 46 9.13 14.56 2.40
C PHE A 46 8.22 13.94 3.46
N ASP A 47 8.74 13.77 4.68
CA ASP A 47 7.96 13.27 5.81
C ASP A 47 7.12 14.38 6.45
N ALA A 48 7.62 15.62 6.40
CA ALA A 48 6.89 16.82 6.80
C ALA A 48 7.22 17.99 5.87
N VAL A 49 6.26 18.89 5.69
CA VAL A 49 6.44 20.15 4.96
C VAL A 49 5.89 21.27 5.80
N LEU A 50 6.70 22.31 5.99
CA LEU A 50 6.26 23.57 6.59
C LEU A 50 5.81 24.50 5.46
N ILE A 51 4.65 25.12 5.61
CA ILE A 51 4.15 26.14 4.69
C ILE A 51 3.84 27.40 5.48
N GLU A 52 4.31 28.54 5.01
CA GLU A 52 3.81 29.84 5.45
C GLU A 52 2.40 30.03 4.93
N PHE A 53 1.44 30.15 5.86
CA PHE A 53 0.02 30.18 5.52
C PHE A 53 -0.65 31.40 6.16
N PRO A 54 -1.26 32.30 5.36
CA PRO A 54 -1.91 33.49 5.89
C PRO A 54 -3.10 33.12 6.78
N ALA A 55 -3.24 33.79 7.93
CA ALA A 55 -4.35 33.53 8.84
C ALA A 55 -5.74 33.84 8.26
N ALA A 56 -5.79 34.65 7.19
CA ALA A 56 -7.00 35.03 6.48
C ALA A 56 -7.44 34.00 5.41
N GLU A 57 -6.63 32.98 5.12
CA GLU A 57 -6.90 32.01 4.06
C GLU A 57 -7.60 30.76 4.64
N SER A 58 -8.65 30.29 3.96
CA SER A 58 -9.49 29.20 4.48
C SER A 58 -9.18 27.82 3.90
N ASP A 59 -8.73 27.78 2.64
CA ASP A 59 -8.58 26.54 1.89
C ASP A 59 -7.13 26.08 1.87
N LEU A 60 -6.88 24.86 2.35
CA LEU A 60 -5.55 24.29 2.33
C LEU A 60 -5.08 23.95 0.92
N PRO A 61 -3.79 24.12 0.61
CA PRO A 61 -3.23 23.64 -0.64
C PRO A 61 -3.39 22.12 -0.74
N ALA A 62 -3.65 21.65 -1.97
CA ALA A 62 -3.72 20.22 -2.26
C ALA A 62 -2.40 19.56 -1.86
N HIS A 63 -2.49 18.59 -0.94
CA HIS A 63 -1.32 17.89 -0.41
C HIS A 63 -1.59 16.39 -0.36
N SER A 64 -0.51 15.61 -0.45
CA SER A 64 -0.61 14.16 -0.32
C SER A 64 -0.96 13.79 1.12
N ALA A 65 -1.90 12.85 1.30
CA ALA A 65 -2.21 12.27 2.61
C ALA A 65 -0.98 11.60 3.29
N ALA A 66 0.07 11.30 2.52
CA ALA A 66 1.30 10.69 3.00
C ALA A 66 2.27 11.67 3.69
N THR A 67 2.11 12.98 3.52
CA THR A 67 3.05 14.00 4.02
C THR A 67 2.40 14.80 5.15
N ALA A 68 3.14 15.04 6.25
CA ALA A 68 2.64 15.87 7.34
C ALA A 68 2.71 17.35 6.96
N LEU A 69 1.55 18.00 6.78
CA LEU A 69 1.47 19.42 6.49
C LEU A 69 1.48 20.23 7.80
N VAL A 70 2.54 20.99 8.05
CA VAL A 70 2.64 21.90 9.20
C VAL A 70 2.49 23.33 8.71
N MET A 71 1.49 24.03 9.22
CA MET A 71 1.25 25.42 8.82
C MET A 71 1.99 26.36 9.74
N VAL A 72 2.59 27.40 9.16
CA VAL A 72 3.27 28.45 9.89
C VAL A 72 2.52 29.74 9.63
N CYS A 73 1.80 30.22 10.65
CA CYS A 73 0.95 31.40 10.53
C CYS A 73 1.57 32.57 11.27
N GLU A 74 1.81 33.67 10.55
CA GLU A 74 2.18 34.95 11.17
C GLU A 74 0.96 35.54 11.91
N GLY A 75 1.03 35.60 13.23
CA GLY A 75 0.00 36.23 14.07
C GLY A 75 -0.89 35.25 14.84
N GLU A 76 -1.97 35.79 15.41
CA GLU A 76 -2.91 35.04 16.23
C GLU A 76 -3.95 34.34 15.34
N VAL A 77 -4.07 33.01 15.48
CA VAL A 77 -5.01 32.20 14.71
C VAL A 77 -6.30 32.04 15.51
N ALA A 78 -7.43 32.43 14.92
CA ALA A 78 -8.73 32.22 15.54
C ALA A 78 -9.07 30.73 15.62
N ALA A 79 -9.68 30.30 16.74
CA ALA A 79 -10.05 28.90 16.97
C ALA A 79 -10.89 28.24 15.86
N PRO A 80 -11.85 28.95 15.21
CA PRO A 80 -12.60 28.38 14.07
C PRO A 80 -11.70 28.04 12.88
N SER A 81 -10.79 28.93 12.49
CA SER A 81 -9.84 28.72 11.39
C SER A 81 -8.91 27.54 11.67
N LEU A 82 -8.40 27.44 12.90
CA LEU A 82 -7.58 26.30 13.34
C LEU A 82 -8.33 24.96 13.18
N LEU A 83 -9.59 24.90 13.61
CA LEU A 83 -10.40 23.68 13.53
C LEU A 83 -10.69 23.29 12.08
N ASP A 84 -10.96 24.24 11.21
CA ASP A 84 -11.25 23.98 9.80
C ASP A 84 -10.00 23.48 9.05
N TRP A 85 -8.83 24.04 9.32
CA TRP A 85 -7.58 23.53 8.74
C TRP A 85 -7.22 22.12 9.22
N LEU A 86 -7.43 21.82 10.50
CA LEU A 86 -7.23 20.46 11.02
C LEU A 86 -8.18 19.46 10.36
N ARG A 87 -9.42 19.85 10.05
CA ARG A 87 -10.41 19.03 9.31
C ARG A 87 -10.02 18.82 7.85
N GLN A 88 -9.41 19.82 7.23
CA GLN A 88 -8.92 19.75 5.85
C GLN A 88 -7.59 18.98 5.70
N GLY A 89 -6.94 18.60 6.81
CA GLY A 89 -5.79 17.69 6.80
C GLY A 89 -4.47 18.26 7.31
N ALA A 90 -4.45 19.51 7.80
CA ALA A 90 -3.27 20.06 8.48
C ALA A 90 -2.87 19.16 9.66
N ALA A 91 -1.59 18.81 9.73
CA ALA A 91 -1.03 18.00 10.80
C ALA A 91 -0.83 18.82 12.08
N ASP A 92 -0.41 20.09 11.91
CA ASP A 92 -0.20 21.04 12.99
C ASP A 92 -0.22 22.49 12.47
N VAL A 93 -0.40 23.45 13.37
CA VAL A 93 -0.32 24.88 13.10
C VAL A 93 0.60 25.51 14.14
N VAL A 94 1.62 26.20 13.67
CA VAL A 94 2.69 26.79 14.48
C VAL A 94 2.76 28.27 14.18
N THR A 95 3.02 29.09 15.19
CA THR A 95 3.32 30.51 14.97
C THR A 95 4.84 30.69 14.90
N PRO A 96 5.35 31.63 14.08
CA PRO A 96 6.80 31.83 13.90
C PRO A 96 7.50 32.45 15.12
N ALA A 97 6.79 32.69 16.23
CA ALA A 97 7.40 33.12 17.47
C ALA A 97 8.43 32.08 17.96
N ARG A 98 9.64 32.53 18.34
CA ARG A 98 10.74 31.67 18.84
C ARG A 98 10.32 30.55 19.84
N PRO A 99 9.44 30.77 20.83
CA PRO A 99 9.00 29.68 21.71
C PRO A 99 8.18 28.60 20.99
N ALA A 100 7.33 28.96 20.03
CA ALA A 100 6.49 28.02 19.27
C ALA A 100 7.30 27.18 18.27
N LEU A 101 8.34 27.76 17.65
CA LEU A 101 9.27 26.98 16.83
C LEU A 101 10.15 26.03 17.67
N ALA A 102 10.48 26.40 18.91
CA ALA A 102 11.14 25.47 19.84
C ALA A 102 10.22 24.31 20.29
N GLU A 103 8.89 24.51 20.27
CA GLU A 103 7.91 23.45 20.52
C GLU A 103 7.81 22.41 19.40
N LEU A 104 8.16 22.76 18.15
CA LEU A 104 8.36 21.77 17.07
C LEU A 104 9.36 20.67 17.51
N GLY A 105 10.37 21.06 18.29
CA GLY A 105 11.36 20.13 18.85
C GLY A 105 10.89 19.37 20.10
N ARG A 106 9.76 19.75 20.75
CA ARG A 106 9.45 19.33 22.13
C ARG A 106 8.14 18.58 22.42
N ALA A 107 6.99 18.73 21.72
CA ALA A 107 5.77 18.07 22.27
C ALA A 107 4.66 17.51 21.32
N PRO A 108 4.11 18.19 20.29
CA PRO A 108 2.90 17.70 19.59
C PRO A 108 3.14 17.13 18.17
N ALA A 109 4.00 17.78 17.37
CA ALA A 109 4.34 17.35 16.01
C ALA A 109 4.96 15.93 15.99
N ARG A 110 5.80 15.61 16.99
CA ARG A 110 6.37 14.28 17.20
C ARG A 110 5.30 13.20 17.38
N ARG A 111 4.21 13.46 18.12
CA ARG A 111 3.17 12.44 18.36
C ARG A 111 2.33 12.14 17.12
N ARG A 112 2.11 13.10 16.22
CA ARG A 112 1.37 12.87 14.97
C ARG A 112 2.27 12.37 13.83
N VAL A 113 3.51 12.85 13.74
CA VAL A 113 4.50 12.37 12.77
C VAL A 113 4.99 10.97 13.15
N GLU A 114 5.26 10.66 14.42
CA GLU A 114 5.55 9.30 14.87
C GLU A 114 4.32 8.41 14.75
N ARG A 115 3.09 8.88 15.03
CA ARG A 115 1.88 8.05 14.84
C ARG A 115 1.59 7.79 13.36
N ARG A 116 1.83 8.75 12.47
CA ARG A 116 1.78 8.52 11.02
C ARG A 116 2.94 7.68 10.51
N ARG A 117 4.14 7.77 11.11
CA ARG A 117 5.28 6.89 10.82
C ARG A 117 5.04 5.48 11.34
N ILE A 118 4.41 5.31 12.49
CA ILE A 118 3.94 4.03 13.03
C ILE A 118 2.78 3.52 12.18
N ASP A 119 1.85 4.35 11.69
CA ASP A 119 0.81 3.93 10.75
C ASP A 119 1.38 3.60 9.38
N ARG A 120 2.40 4.31 8.90
CA ARG A 120 3.10 4.07 7.62
C ARG A 120 4.00 2.86 7.72
N GLN A 121 4.73 2.68 8.81
CA GLN A 121 5.53 1.51 9.13
C GLN A 121 4.65 0.33 9.51
N ALA A 122 3.48 0.52 10.10
CA ALA A 122 2.46 -0.53 10.25
C ALA A 122 1.91 -0.86 8.87
N ARG A 123 1.47 0.09 8.04
CA ARG A 123 1.03 -0.17 6.66
C ARG A 123 2.13 -0.79 5.78
N GLN A 124 3.40 -0.47 6.02
CA GLN A 124 4.57 -1.05 5.34
C GLN A 124 5.02 -2.39 5.96
N ALA A 125 4.83 -2.63 7.26
CA ALA A 125 5.14 -3.91 7.93
C ALA A 125 3.99 -4.93 7.77
N TYR A 126 2.77 -4.44 7.62
CA TYR A 126 1.58 -5.17 7.15
C TYR A 126 1.42 -5.06 5.63
N ALA A 127 2.48 -4.67 4.90
CA ALA A 127 2.44 -4.67 3.45
C ALA A 127 2.68 -6.05 2.87
N THR A 128 3.22 -6.99 3.64
CA THR A 128 3.68 -8.28 3.14
C THR A 128 3.18 -9.40 4.04
N ASP A 129 2.50 -10.38 3.46
CA ASP A 129 2.08 -11.59 4.12
C ASP A 129 3.32 -12.40 4.50
N LEU A 130 3.59 -12.53 5.80
CA LEU A 130 4.81 -13.16 6.31
C LEU A 130 4.92 -14.64 5.95
N ALA A 131 3.78 -15.30 5.72
CA ALA A 131 3.81 -16.70 5.31
C ALA A 131 4.31 -16.81 3.87
N THR A 132 3.89 -15.93 2.96
CA THR A 132 4.12 -16.05 1.51
C THR A 132 5.18 -15.11 0.94
N GLY A 133 5.51 -14.03 1.64
CA GLY A 133 6.33 -12.93 1.12
C GLY A 133 5.62 -12.05 0.10
N LEU A 134 4.32 -12.25 -0.15
CA LEU A 134 3.55 -11.45 -1.11
C LEU A 134 3.02 -10.17 -0.48
N PRO A 135 2.85 -9.08 -1.26
CA PRO A 135 2.07 -7.94 -0.86
C PRO A 135 0.70 -8.31 -0.26
N HIS A 136 0.23 -7.60 0.75
CA HIS A 136 -1.15 -7.72 1.23
C HIS A 136 -2.12 -6.97 0.31
N ARG A 137 -3.41 -7.31 0.42
CA ARG A 137 -4.53 -6.66 -0.29
C ARG A 137 -4.38 -5.14 -0.44
N GLN A 138 -4.00 -4.45 0.63
CA GLN A 138 -3.89 -2.99 0.62
C GLN A 138 -2.86 -2.46 -0.40
N ARG A 139 -1.72 -3.13 -0.56
CA ARG A 139 -0.72 -2.79 -1.58
C ARG A 139 -1.24 -2.98 -3.00
N LEU A 140 -2.08 -3.99 -3.23
CA LEU A 140 -2.71 -4.24 -4.53
C LEU A 140 -3.81 -3.22 -4.85
N VAL A 141 -4.38 -2.55 -3.86
CA VAL A 141 -5.34 -1.45 -4.07
C VAL A 141 -4.63 -0.13 -4.34
N GLU A 142 -3.51 0.13 -3.65
CA GLU A 142 -2.71 1.35 -3.83
C GLU A 142 -1.93 1.37 -5.16
N ALA A 143 -1.44 0.23 -5.64
CA ALA A 143 -0.66 0.16 -6.88
C ALA A 143 -1.46 0.59 -8.14
N PRO A 144 -2.70 0.13 -8.37
CA PRO A 144 -3.54 0.62 -9.45
C PRO A 144 -3.86 2.11 -9.33
N SER A 145 -4.07 2.69 -8.14
CA SER A 145 -4.34 4.14 -8.03
C SER A 145 -3.21 4.98 -8.61
N HIS A 146 -1.95 4.57 -8.38
CA HIS A 146 -0.79 5.22 -9.00
C HIS A 146 -0.72 4.98 -10.52
N LEU A 147 -1.05 3.77 -10.97
CA LEU A 147 -1.08 3.44 -12.39
C LEU A 147 -2.22 4.18 -13.12
N ILE A 148 -3.41 4.29 -12.54
CA ILE A 148 -4.56 5.03 -13.09
C ILE A 148 -4.19 6.50 -13.28
N ALA A 149 -3.55 7.13 -12.28
CA ALA A 149 -3.06 8.50 -12.40
C ALA A 149 -2.03 8.65 -13.55
N LEU A 150 -1.15 7.66 -13.72
CA LEU A 150 -0.21 7.63 -14.86
C LEU A 150 -0.93 7.43 -16.21
N ARG A 151 -2.05 6.70 -16.21
CA ARG A 151 -2.84 6.31 -17.39
C ARG A 151 -3.72 7.42 -17.96
N GLU A 152 -3.95 8.50 -17.21
CA GLU A 152 -4.56 9.73 -17.75
C GLU A 152 -3.72 10.32 -18.91
N ARG A 153 -2.40 10.09 -18.90
CA ARG A 153 -1.48 10.57 -19.94
C ARG A 153 -1.16 9.52 -21.01
N GLN A 154 -1.22 8.23 -20.68
CA GLN A 154 -1.02 7.11 -21.61
C GLN A 154 -2.05 6.01 -21.34
N PRO A 155 -3.16 5.97 -22.09
CA PRO A 155 -4.19 4.99 -21.87
C PRO A 155 -3.68 3.60 -22.27
N ALA A 156 -3.68 2.69 -21.31
CA ALA A 156 -3.53 1.26 -21.56
C ALA A 156 -4.53 0.51 -20.66
N PRO A 157 -5.11 -0.60 -21.14
CA PRO A 157 -6.02 -1.41 -20.34
C PRO A 157 -5.28 -2.18 -19.23
N MET A 158 -5.99 -2.47 -18.14
CA MET A 158 -5.51 -3.24 -16.98
C MET A 158 -6.55 -4.30 -16.60
N ALA A 159 -6.12 -5.30 -15.85
CA ALA A 159 -7.02 -6.29 -15.27
C ALA A 159 -6.63 -6.65 -13.84
N VAL A 160 -7.64 -7.01 -13.04
CA VAL A 160 -7.47 -7.67 -11.75
C VAL A 160 -8.00 -9.09 -11.88
N LEU A 161 -7.15 -10.05 -11.54
CA LEU A 161 -7.51 -11.47 -11.43
C LEU A 161 -7.54 -11.83 -9.94
N VAL A 162 -8.52 -12.61 -9.53
CA VAL A 162 -8.58 -13.19 -8.17
C VAL A 162 -8.62 -14.70 -8.30
N LEU A 163 -7.71 -15.37 -7.58
CA LEU A 163 -7.59 -16.81 -7.50
C LEU A 163 -7.93 -17.26 -6.09
N ARG A 164 -8.97 -18.08 -5.94
CA ARG A 164 -9.29 -18.76 -4.68
C ARG A 164 -8.84 -20.22 -4.76
N ILE A 165 -8.04 -20.63 -3.79
CA ILE A 165 -7.38 -21.92 -3.76
C ILE A 165 -8.04 -22.83 -2.74
N GLU A 166 -8.66 -23.90 -3.23
CA GLU A 166 -9.24 -24.93 -2.38
C GLU A 166 -8.20 -26.02 -2.09
N GLY A 167 -8.25 -26.59 -0.88
CA GLY A 167 -7.34 -27.66 -0.43
C GLY A 167 -6.22 -27.25 0.52
N ILE A 168 -6.01 -25.95 0.78
CA ILE A 168 -5.00 -25.47 1.75
C ILE A 168 -5.36 -25.87 3.18
N GLU A 169 -6.62 -25.67 3.58
CA GLU A 169 -7.11 -26.06 4.90
C GLU A 169 -7.02 -27.57 5.11
N LEU A 170 -7.44 -28.36 4.10
CA LEU A 170 -7.35 -29.83 4.12
C LEU A 170 -5.90 -30.30 4.27
N ALA A 171 -4.96 -29.68 3.55
CA ALA A 171 -3.53 -29.98 3.70
C ALA A 171 -3.03 -29.64 5.10
N GLY A 172 -3.48 -28.52 5.68
CA GLY A 172 -3.17 -28.11 7.05
C GLY A 172 -3.71 -29.06 8.10
N ALA A 173 -4.95 -29.52 7.96
CA ALA A 173 -5.57 -30.50 8.86
C ALA A 173 -4.84 -31.85 8.81
N ARG A 174 -4.38 -32.26 7.62
CA ARG A 174 -3.75 -33.57 7.39
C ARG A 174 -2.25 -33.61 7.72
N LEU A 175 -1.51 -32.54 7.40
CA LEU A 175 -0.05 -32.50 7.46
C LEU A 175 0.49 -31.46 8.46
N GLY A 176 -0.41 -30.73 9.13
CA GLY A 176 -0.08 -29.70 10.11
C GLY A 176 0.02 -28.29 9.53
N ARG A 177 -0.03 -27.31 10.42
CA ARG A 177 -0.02 -25.87 10.09
C ARG A 177 1.18 -25.45 9.24
N GLU A 178 2.35 -26.01 9.50
CA GLU A 178 3.55 -25.66 8.73
C GLU A 178 3.48 -26.15 7.28
N ALA A 179 2.85 -27.31 7.04
CA ALA A 179 2.61 -27.79 5.68
C ALA A 179 1.67 -26.86 4.89
N ALA A 180 0.63 -26.32 5.53
CA ALA A 180 -0.23 -25.30 4.93
C ALA A 180 0.56 -24.02 4.58
N ASN A 181 1.42 -23.55 5.48
CA ASN A 181 2.29 -22.39 5.22
C ASN A 181 3.25 -22.64 4.04
N VAL A 182 3.88 -23.82 3.98
CA VAL A 182 4.74 -24.22 2.85
C VAL A 182 3.95 -24.26 1.55
N LEU A 183 2.72 -24.77 1.56
CA LEU A 183 1.84 -24.78 0.39
C LEU A 183 1.52 -23.36 -0.07
N ARG A 184 1.11 -22.48 0.84
CA ARG A 184 0.89 -21.04 0.55
C ARG A 184 2.12 -20.38 -0.08
N ARG A 185 3.32 -20.63 0.47
CA ARG A 185 4.60 -20.16 -0.12
C ARG A 185 4.80 -20.63 -1.55
N LYS A 186 4.61 -21.92 -1.80
CA LYS A 186 4.82 -22.49 -3.15
C LYS A 186 3.79 -21.98 -4.15
N ILE A 187 2.54 -21.77 -3.73
CA ILE A 187 1.51 -21.13 -4.56
C ILE A 187 1.96 -19.72 -4.95
N ALA A 188 2.37 -18.92 -3.97
CA ALA A 188 2.87 -17.56 -4.20
C ALA A 188 4.04 -17.52 -5.20
N VAL A 189 5.01 -18.43 -5.05
CA VAL A 189 6.14 -18.55 -5.97
C VAL A 189 5.68 -18.87 -7.40
N ARG A 190 4.75 -19.82 -7.57
CA ARG A 190 4.22 -20.17 -8.90
C ARG A 190 3.43 -19.02 -9.54
N LEU A 191 2.59 -18.33 -8.75
CA LEU A 191 1.88 -17.15 -9.21
C LEU A 191 2.85 -16.06 -9.67
N ARG A 192 3.90 -15.79 -8.88
CA ARG A 192 4.89 -14.76 -9.24
C ARG A 192 5.68 -15.12 -10.49
N ALA A 193 6.06 -16.39 -10.68
CA ALA A 193 6.72 -16.87 -11.89
C ALA A 193 5.79 -16.85 -13.13
N GLY A 194 4.47 -16.86 -12.91
CA GLY A 194 3.47 -16.81 -13.97
C GLY A 194 3.30 -15.44 -14.62
N VAL A 195 3.72 -14.36 -13.97
CA VAL A 195 3.45 -12.97 -14.37
C VAL A 195 4.72 -12.17 -14.64
N ARG A 196 4.59 -10.97 -15.20
CA ARG A 196 5.74 -10.08 -15.47
C ARG A 196 6.19 -9.37 -14.19
N SER A 197 7.39 -8.80 -14.20
CA SER A 197 7.91 -7.99 -13.08
C SER A 197 7.05 -6.76 -12.80
N SER A 198 6.47 -6.17 -13.85
CA SER A 198 5.55 -5.03 -13.79
C SER A 198 4.19 -5.33 -13.17
N ASP A 199 3.79 -6.61 -13.16
CA ASP A 199 2.53 -7.05 -12.57
C ASP A 199 2.68 -7.18 -11.05
N VAL A 200 1.58 -7.11 -10.32
CA VAL A 200 1.58 -7.25 -8.86
C VAL A 200 0.83 -8.52 -8.48
N VAL A 201 1.42 -9.36 -7.64
CA VAL A 201 0.75 -10.50 -7.01
C VAL A 201 0.57 -10.15 -5.54
N ALA A 202 -0.60 -10.38 -4.96
CA ALA A 202 -0.88 -10.10 -3.56
C ALA A 202 -1.69 -11.22 -2.90
N ALA A 203 -1.48 -11.40 -1.60
CA ALA A 203 -2.32 -12.24 -0.75
C ALA A 203 -3.53 -11.42 -0.27
N LEU A 204 -4.73 -11.94 -0.50
CA LEU A 204 -5.99 -11.38 0.01
C LEU A 204 -6.38 -11.99 1.35
N GLY A 205 -5.95 -13.24 1.59
CA GLY A 205 -6.21 -14.02 2.79
C GLY A 205 -5.40 -15.31 2.80
N ASP A 206 -5.88 -16.32 3.52
CA ASP A 206 -5.18 -17.60 3.67
C ASP A 206 -5.23 -18.46 2.40
N ASP A 207 -6.33 -18.37 1.66
CA ASP A 207 -6.63 -19.18 0.48
C ASP A 207 -6.80 -18.36 -0.82
N SER A 208 -6.71 -17.04 -0.73
CA SER A 208 -7.10 -16.14 -1.80
C SER A 208 -5.97 -15.20 -2.20
N TYR A 209 -5.74 -15.09 -3.51
CA TYR A 209 -4.66 -14.31 -4.10
C TYR A 209 -5.21 -13.41 -5.20
N ALA A 210 -4.61 -12.24 -5.37
CA ALA A 210 -4.93 -11.33 -6.46
C ALA A 210 -3.71 -11.08 -7.34
N VAL A 211 -3.96 -10.86 -8.63
CA VAL A 211 -2.96 -10.46 -9.62
C VAL A 211 -3.46 -9.22 -10.34
N LEU A 212 -2.68 -8.14 -10.29
CA LEU A 212 -2.87 -6.95 -11.11
C LEU A 212 -2.00 -7.05 -12.35
N LEU A 213 -2.64 -7.14 -13.52
CA LEU A 213 -1.97 -6.99 -14.81
C LEU A 213 -1.86 -5.51 -15.12
N ALA A 214 -0.66 -4.97 -14.93
CA ALA A 214 -0.43 -3.54 -15.01
C ALA A 214 -0.61 -3.01 -16.44
N THR A 215 -0.39 -3.83 -17.47
CA THR A 215 -0.55 -3.43 -18.88
C THR A 215 -1.06 -4.60 -19.71
N LEU A 216 -2.17 -4.41 -20.38
CA LEU A 216 -2.70 -5.31 -21.41
C LEU A 216 -2.34 -4.76 -22.79
N LEU A 217 -1.66 -5.56 -23.60
CA LEU A 217 -1.25 -5.22 -24.95
C LEU A 217 -2.26 -5.72 -25.99
N ALA A 218 -2.95 -6.83 -25.69
CA ALA A 218 -3.96 -7.40 -26.54
C ALA A 218 -5.22 -7.80 -25.74
N PRO A 219 -6.41 -7.83 -26.38
CA PRO A 219 -7.66 -8.25 -25.73
C PRO A 219 -7.63 -9.66 -25.12
N GLY A 220 -6.77 -10.55 -25.63
CA GLY A 220 -6.62 -11.92 -25.15
C GLY A 220 -5.63 -12.11 -23.99
N ASP A 221 -4.87 -11.08 -23.61
CA ASP A 221 -3.79 -11.20 -22.62
C ASP A 221 -4.32 -11.69 -21.27
N THR A 222 -5.46 -11.18 -20.83
CA THR A 222 -6.05 -11.53 -19.54
C THR A 222 -6.43 -13.00 -19.47
N ALA A 223 -7.06 -13.52 -20.53
CA ALA A 223 -7.42 -14.93 -20.64
C ALA A 223 -6.17 -15.81 -20.70
N HIS A 224 -5.18 -15.41 -21.52
CA HIS A 224 -3.92 -16.15 -21.65
C HIS A 224 -3.17 -16.26 -20.32
N VAL A 225 -3.02 -15.15 -19.60
CA VAL A 225 -2.38 -15.15 -18.27
C VAL A 225 -3.20 -15.95 -17.27
N GLY A 226 -4.53 -15.81 -17.27
CA GLY A 226 -5.42 -16.61 -16.42
C GLY A 226 -5.24 -18.12 -16.62
N THR A 227 -5.28 -18.60 -17.87
CA THR A 227 -5.06 -20.01 -18.22
C THR A 227 -3.66 -20.47 -17.82
N LYS A 228 -2.64 -19.64 -18.03
CA LYS A 228 -1.26 -19.94 -17.63
C LYS A 228 -1.15 -20.16 -16.11
N LEU A 229 -1.76 -19.28 -15.32
CA LEU A 229 -1.76 -19.38 -13.85
C LEU A 229 -2.52 -20.62 -13.38
N LEU A 230 -3.72 -20.87 -13.89
CA LEU A 230 -4.49 -22.08 -13.58
C LEU A 230 -3.71 -23.35 -13.92
N THR A 231 -3.11 -23.41 -15.10
CA THR A 231 -2.29 -24.56 -15.54
C THR A 231 -1.11 -24.79 -14.60
N SER A 232 -0.44 -23.72 -14.17
CA SER A 232 0.68 -23.81 -13.24
C SER A 232 0.26 -24.31 -11.84
N LEU A 233 -0.97 -24.03 -11.41
CA LEU A 233 -1.48 -24.46 -10.11
C LEU A 233 -2.03 -25.90 -10.12
N ARG A 234 -2.42 -26.42 -11.28
CA ARG A 234 -2.88 -27.81 -11.46
C ARG A 234 -1.78 -28.85 -11.20
N THR A 235 -0.50 -28.51 -11.42
CA THR A 235 0.60 -29.43 -11.09
C THR A 235 0.65 -29.66 -9.57
N PRO A 236 0.72 -30.91 -9.07
CA PRO A 236 0.80 -31.14 -7.63
C PRO A 236 1.99 -30.44 -6.96
N PHE A 237 1.84 -30.14 -5.67
CA PHE A 237 2.87 -29.54 -4.83
C PHE A 237 3.51 -30.62 -3.95
N GLN A 238 4.84 -30.67 -3.93
CA GLN A 238 5.59 -31.50 -3.00
C GLN A 238 5.66 -30.81 -1.63
N ILE A 239 4.95 -31.35 -0.64
CA ILE A 239 4.83 -30.84 0.74
C ILE A 239 5.12 -31.98 1.70
N ALA A 240 6.13 -31.83 2.57
CA ALA A 240 6.51 -32.84 3.56
C ALA A 240 6.68 -34.27 2.96
N GLY A 241 7.22 -34.36 1.74
CA GLY A 241 7.43 -35.63 1.03
C GLY A 241 6.17 -36.23 0.39
N GLN A 242 5.06 -35.50 0.34
CA GLN A 242 3.81 -35.94 -0.27
C GLN A 242 3.32 -34.98 -1.37
N GLU A 243 2.61 -35.54 -2.35
CA GLU A 243 1.93 -34.75 -3.36
C GLU A 243 0.60 -34.20 -2.84
N VAL A 244 0.46 -32.88 -2.91
CA VAL A 244 -0.74 -32.15 -2.56
C VAL A 244 -1.24 -31.45 -3.81
N ALA A 245 -2.42 -31.84 -4.30
CA ALA A 245 -3.12 -31.14 -5.36
C ALA A 245 -4.12 -30.13 -4.77
N VAL A 246 -4.33 -29.04 -5.49
CA VAL A 246 -5.27 -27.97 -5.16
C VAL A 246 -6.26 -27.78 -6.32
N ALA A 247 -7.44 -27.25 -6.03
CA ALA A 247 -8.29 -26.66 -7.06
C ALA A 247 -8.24 -25.14 -6.98
N THR A 248 -8.54 -24.46 -8.08
CA THR A 248 -8.47 -23.01 -8.17
C THR A 248 -9.67 -22.47 -8.93
N ALA A 249 -10.40 -21.56 -8.29
CA ALA A 249 -11.42 -20.75 -8.94
C ALA A 249 -10.82 -19.40 -9.35
N LEU A 250 -11.12 -18.94 -10.57
CA LEU A 250 -10.59 -17.70 -11.12
C LEU A 250 -11.72 -16.72 -11.42
N GLY A 251 -11.59 -15.49 -10.92
CA GLY A 251 -12.41 -14.35 -11.30
C GLY A 251 -11.56 -13.27 -11.95
N ILE A 252 -12.13 -12.55 -12.92
CA ILE A 252 -11.41 -11.55 -13.72
C ILE A 252 -12.27 -10.29 -13.81
N ALA A 253 -11.67 -9.12 -13.56
CA ALA A 253 -12.29 -7.82 -13.79
C ALA A 253 -11.36 -6.93 -14.63
N LEU A 254 -11.92 -6.27 -15.64
CA LEU A 254 -11.22 -5.43 -16.61
C LEU A 254 -11.47 -3.94 -16.31
N HIS A 255 -10.38 -3.17 -16.24
CA HIS A 255 -10.45 -1.73 -16.11
C HIS A 255 -11.19 -1.10 -17.31
N LEU A 256 -12.00 -0.07 -17.05
CA LEU A 256 -12.93 0.62 -17.98
C LEU A 256 -14.22 -0.15 -18.31
N GLN A 257 -14.19 -1.49 -18.39
CA GLN A 257 -15.39 -2.29 -18.66
C GLN A 257 -16.15 -2.62 -17.37
N ASP A 258 -15.43 -3.00 -16.33
CA ASP A 258 -15.99 -3.50 -15.08
C ASP A 258 -15.91 -2.47 -13.94
N GLY A 259 -15.24 -1.34 -14.18
CA GLY A 259 -15.08 -0.22 -13.26
C GLY A 259 -13.80 0.57 -13.49
N ALA A 260 -13.75 1.78 -12.92
CA ALA A 260 -12.55 2.63 -12.92
C ALA A 260 -11.78 2.57 -11.59
N GLN A 261 -12.46 2.26 -10.49
CA GLN A 261 -11.86 2.27 -9.15
C GLN A 261 -11.21 0.91 -8.81
N PRO A 262 -9.98 0.88 -8.27
CA PRO A 262 -9.26 -0.35 -7.94
C PRO A 262 -10.02 -1.29 -7.00
N GLU A 263 -10.66 -0.74 -5.98
CA GLU A 263 -11.46 -1.47 -5.00
C GLU A 263 -12.68 -2.14 -5.64
N ALA A 264 -13.31 -1.47 -6.61
CA ALA A 264 -14.46 -2.00 -7.33
C ALA A 264 -14.06 -3.17 -8.24
N LEU A 265 -12.93 -3.04 -8.96
CA LEU A 265 -12.39 -4.11 -9.79
C LEU A 265 -12.02 -5.33 -8.94
N LEU A 266 -11.36 -5.12 -7.81
CA LEU A 266 -11.01 -6.20 -6.89
C LEU A 266 -12.26 -6.87 -6.31
N ALA A 267 -13.26 -6.11 -5.86
CA ALA A 267 -14.50 -6.65 -5.33
C ALA A 267 -15.25 -7.50 -6.37
N ARG A 268 -15.28 -7.03 -7.62
CA ARG A 268 -15.91 -7.75 -8.74
C ARG A 268 -15.16 -9.02 -9.10
N ALA A 269 -13.84 -8.97 -9.23
CA ALA A 269 -13.02 -10.15 -9.49
C ALA A 269 -13.18 -11.19 -8.36
N SER A 270 -13.22 -10.75 -7.09
CA SER A 270 -13.48 -11.63 -5.95
C SER A 270 -14.87 -12.27 -6.00
N ALA A 271 -15.91 -11.51 -6.35
CA ALA A 271 -17.27 -12.04 -6.49
C ALA A 271 -17.37 -13.09 -7.62
N LEU A 272 -16.70 -12.85 -8.74
CA LEU A 272 -16.63 -13.81 -9.86
C LEU A 272 -15.84 -15.07 -9.47
N ALA A 273 -14.71 -14.92 -8.79
CA ALA A 273 -13.96 -16.06 -8.26
C ALA A 273 -14.82 -16.84 -7.25
N ALA A 274 -15.69 -16.14 -6.51
CA ALA A 274 -16.52 -16.74 -5.51
C ALA A 274 -17.63 -17.64 -6.06
N SER A 275 -18.20 -17.27 -7.20
CA SER A 275 -19.23 -18.05 -7.91
C SER A 275 -18.68 -18.99 -8.97
N ALA A 276 -17.40 -18.88 -9.32
CA ALA A 276 -16.74 -19.75 -10.30
C ALA A 276 -16.50 -21.16 -9.76
N HIS A 277 -16.55 -22.14 -10.66
CA HIS A 277 -16.15 -23.51 -10.36
C HIS A 277 -14.62 -23.58 -10.19
N ALA A 278 -14.17 -24.24 -9.13
CA ALA A 278 -12.75 -24.48 -8.92
C ALA A 278 -12.26 -25.61 -9.83
N GLU A 279 -11.24 -25.33 -10.64
CA GLU A 279 -10.62 -26.31 -11.52
C GLU A 279 -9.39 -26.92 -10.87
N GLY A 280 -9.26 -28.25 -10.93
CA GLY A 280 -8.17 -29.00 -10.31
C GLY A 280 -8.72 -30.16 -9.47
N ARG A 281 -7.88 -30.75 -8.63
CA ARG A 281 -8.30 -31.84 -7.72
C ARG A 281 -7.74 -31.58 -6.34
N HIS A 282 -8.54 -31.85 -5.32
CA HIS A 282 -8.07 -31.94 -3.93
C HIS A 282 -7.61 -33.36 -3.67
N SER A 283 -6.43 -33.54 -3.08
CA SER A 283 -5.99 -34.85 -2.62
C SER A 283 -6.72 -35.21 -1.31
N ALA A 284 -7.90 -35.81 -1.41
CA ALA A 284 -8.48 -36.56 -0.29
C ALA A 284 -7.65 -37.84 -0.14
N ALA A 285 -6.81 -37.92 0.89
CA ALA A 285 -6.17 -39.18 1.23
C ALA A 285 -7.30 -40.17 1.55
N ALA A 286 -7.31 -41.30 0.84
CA ALA A 286 -8.20 -42.41 1.11
C ALA A 286 -8.18 -42.72 2.61
N ALA A 287 -9.35 -42.70 3.24
CA ALA A 287 -9.54 -43.46 4.47
C ALA A 287 -9.24 -44.91 4.10
N ASN A 288 -8.17 -45.43 4.69
CA ASN A 288 -7.77 -46.81 4.53
C ASN A 288 -8.87 -47.65 5.20
N ASP A 289 -9.68 -48.35 4.40
CA ASP A 289 -10.46 -49.49 4.90
C ASP A 289 -9.46 -50.56 5.37
N GLY A 290 -9.52 -50.87 6.66
CA GLY A 290 -8.77 -51.93 7.33
C GLY A 290 -9.42 -52.25 8.66
#